data_AF-A0A7K6QEL5-F1
#
_entry.id   AF-A0A7K6QEL5-F1
#
_cell.length_a   1.000
_cell.length_b   1.000
_cell.length_c   1.000
_cell.angle_alpha   90.00
_cell.angle_beta   90.00
_cell.angle_gamma   90.00
#
_symmetry.space_group_name_H-M   'P 1'
#
loop_
_entity.id
_entity.type
_entity.pdbx_description
1 polymer ?
#
loop_
_entity_poly.entity_id
_entity_poly.type
_entity_poly.pdbx_seq_one_letter_code
_entity_poly.pdbx_strand_id
1 'polypeptide(L)'
;VGPGHGVQLDSGRLVVPAYTYYVHGCLCGAVRLPCSTRQHSLVFYSDDGGRRWHKGALLGGERTGECQVAEIGGAERPPAWLLYSHPTDPRRRRDLGVYVNPSPLDGEGWRRPWVLRAGPAGYSDLAVCPGRLFGCLFECGASSACEEIAFCLFTLDAPGDQNLKAT
;
A
#
# COMPACT_ATOMS: atom_id res chain seq x y z
N VAL A 1 -7.19 -9.61 -6.41
CA VAL A 1 -7.49 -9.09 -5.06
C VAL A 1 -6.88 -10.09 -4.10
N GLY A 2 -5.92 -9.67 -3.28
CA GLY A 2 -5.11 -10.55 -2.42
C GLY A 2 -5.18 -10.08 -0.96
N PRO A 3 -4.90 -10.96 0.01
CA PRO A 3 -5.52 -11.03 1.33
C PRO A 3 -5.38 -9.75 2.15
N GLY A 4 -6.40 -9.42 2.93
CA GLY A 4 -6.49 -8.23 3.79
C GLY A 4 -7.93 -7.69 3.83
N HIS A 5 -8.09 -6.38 4.03
CA HIS A 5 -9.41 -5.75 4.07
C HIS A 5 -9.50 -4.54 3.13
N GLY A 6 -10.71 -4.29 2.62
CA GLY A 6 -11.04 -3.00 1.98
C GLY A 6 -11.43 -1.98 3.05
N VAL A 7 -11.29 -0.70 2.73
CA VAL A 7 -11.67 0.40 3.63
C VAL A 7 -12.82 1.19 3.04
N GLN A 8 -13.75 1.60 3.89
CA GLN A 8 -14.74 2.61 3.56
C GLN A 8 -14.24 3.95 4.09
N LEU A 9 -14.09 4.91 3.19
CA LEU A 9 -13.66 6.26 3.53
C LEU A 9 -14.78 7.03 4.24
N ASP A 10 -14.44 8.07 5.00
CA ASP A 10 -15.40 9.02 5.59
C ASP A 10 -16.33 9.65 4.53
N SER A 11 -15.84 9.74 3.28
CA SER A 11 -16.63 10.19 2.13
C SER A 11 -17.71 9.20 1.67
N GLY A 12 -17.74 7.99 2.23
CA GLY A 12 -18.59 6.87 1.82
C GLY A 12 -17.99 6.00 0.71
N ARG A 13 -16.91 6.45 0.05
CA ARG A 13 -16.19 5.70 -0.99
C ARG A 13 -15.61 4.40 -0.43
N LEU A 14 -15.82 3.28 -1.12
CA LEU A 14 -15.15 2.01 -0.83
C LEU A 14 -13.82 1.95 -1.59
N VAL A 15 -12.76 1.48 -0.95
CA VAL A 15 -11.43 1.30 -1.55
C VAL A 15 -10.94 -0.12 -1.25
N VAL A 16 -10.51 -0.83 -2.28
CA VAL A 16 -9.94 -2.18 -2.17
C VAL A 16 -8.54 -2.16 -2.79
N PRO A 17 -7.48 -2.34 -1.99
CA PRO A 17 -6.14 -2.47 -2.53
C PRO A 17 -6.02 -3.79 -3.31
N ALA A 18 -5.32 -3.74 -4.43
CA ALA A 18 -5.11 -4.90 -5.29
C ALA A 18 -3.78 -4.80 -6.04
N TYR A 19 -3.32 -5.94 -6.53
CA TYR A 19 -2.18 -5.98 -7.44
C TYR A 19 -2.54 -6.77 -8.69
N THR A 20 -1.83 -6.48 -9.78
CA THR A 20 -2.01 -7.13 -11.08
C THR A 20 -0.67 -7.38 -11.76
N TYR A 21 -0.61 -8.42 -12.59
CA TYR A 21 0.52 -8.69 -13.47
C TYR A 21 0.21 -8.10 -14.85
N TYR A 22 0.94 -7.05 -15.22
CA TYR A 22 0.84 -6.43 -16.52
C TYR A 22 1.85 -7.05 -17.50
N VAL A 23 1.36 -7.52 -18.64
CA VAL A 23 2.20 -8.06 -19.71
C VAL A 23 2.70 -6.91 -20.57
N HIS A 24 3.98 -6.57 -20.44
CA HIS A 24 4.64 -5.66 -21.36
C HIS A 24 5.02 -6.42 -22.63
N GLY A 25 4.53 -5.92 -23.77
CA GLY A 25 4.97 -6.38 -25.09
C GLY A 25 6.25 -5.67 -25.50
N CYS A 26 7.20 -6.40 -26.08
CA CYS A 26 8.32 -5.85 -26.82
C CYS A 26 8.00 -5.91 -28.31
N LEU A 27 8.44 -4.90 -29.06
CA LEU A 27 8.46 -4.97 -30.51
C LEU A 27 9.69 -5.75 -30.94
N CYS A 28 9.48 -6.97 -31.43
CA CYS A 28 10.50 -7.72 -32.15
C CYS A 28 10.18 -7.61 -33.65
N GLY A 29 10.75 -6.61 -34.31
CA GLY A 29 10.35 -6.25 -35.68
C GLY A 29 8.96 -5.62 -35.73
N ALA A 30 8.10 -6.04 -36.67
CA ALA A 30 6.73 -5.54 -36.82
C ALA A 30 5.68 -6.22 -35.91
N VAL A 31 6.10 -7.20 -35.10
CA VAL A 31 5.18 -7.99 -34.26
C VAL A 31 5.38 -7.64 -32.79
N ARG A 32 4.27 -7.36 -32.11
CA ARG A 32 4.25 -7.08 -30.66
C ARG A 32 4.12 -8.39 -29.91
N LEU A 33 5.24 -8.92 -29.40
CA LEU A 33 5.27 -10.18 -28.65
C LEU A 33 5.24 -9.92 -27.14
N PRO A 34 4.45 -10.66 -26.35
CA PRO A 34 4.50 -10.58 -24.89
C PRO A 34 5.85 -11.11 -24.40
N CYS A 35 6.66 -10.25 -23.78
CA CYS A 35 8.05 -10.58 -23.46
C CYS A 35 8.40 -10.47 -21.96
N SER A 36 7.61 -9.73 -21.18
CA SER A 36 7.84 -9.62 -19.73
C SER A 36 6.56 -9.27 -18.97
N THR A 37 6.34 -9.90 -17.83
CA THR A 37 5.28 -9.54 -16.88
C THR A 37 5.87 -8.70 -15.75
N ARG A 38 5.21 -7.61 -15.39
CA ARG A 38 5.55 -6.78 -14.23
C ARG A 38 4.36 -6.65 -13.31
N GLN A 39 4.61 -6.73 -12.01
CA GLN A 39 3.57 -6.57 -11.00
C GLN A 39 3.43 -5.09 -10.65
N HIS A 40 2.18 -4.64 -10.56
CA HIS A 40 1.81 -3.30 -10.14
C HIS A 40 0.65 -3.35 -9.16
N SER A 41 0.73 -2.48 -8.16
CA SER A 41 -0.27 -2.23 -7.14
C SER A 41 -1.17 -1.13 -7.66
N LEU A 42 -2.44 -1.27 -7.34
CA LEU A 42 -3.51 -0.37 -7.73
C LEU A 42 -4.59 -0.43 -6.66
N VAL A 43 -5.55 0.50 -6.76
CA VAL A 43 -6.77 0.44 -5.96
C VAL A 43 -7.97 0.26 -6.87
N PHE A 44 -8.92 -0.56 -6.45
CA PHE A 44 -10.29 -0.44 -6.94
C PHE A 44 -11.05 0.48 -6.00
N TYR A 45 -11.91 1.33 -6.53
CA TYR A 45 -12.77 2.18 -5.70
C TYR A 45 -14.20 2.22 -6.20
N SER A 46 -15.15 2.47 -5.31
CA SER A 46 -16.56 2.61 -5.61
C SER A 46 -17.15 3.79 -4.87
N ASP A 47 -17.88 4.65 -5.58
CA ASP A 47 -18.57 5.83 -5.03
C ASP A 47 -20.08 5.59 -4.84
N ASP A 48 -20.59 4.41 -5.18
CA ASP A 48 -22.03 4.09 -5.22
C ASP A 48 -22.41 2.88 -4.35
N GLY A 49 -21.65 2.65 -3.27
CA GLY A 49 -21.90 1.56 -2.31
C GLY A 49 -21.58 0.18 -2.87
N GLY A 50 -20.63 0.08 -3.82
CA GLY A 50 -20.16 -1.18 -4.38
C GLY A 50 -20.95 -1.67 -5.61
N ARG A 51 -21.85 -0.85 -6.17
CA ARG A 51 -22.63 -1.22 -7.37
C ARG A 51 -21.79 -1.12 -8.64
N ARG A 52 -20.86 -0.16 -8.69
CA ARG A 52 -19.85 -0.02 -9.75
C ARG A 52 -18.47 0.18 -9.13
N TRP A 53 -17.47 -0.41 -9.78
CA TRP A 53 -16.08 -0.35 -9.36
C TRP A 53 -15.24 0.28 -10.46
N HIS A 54 -14.43 1.25 -10.06
CA HIS A 54 -13.46 1.94 -10.89
C HIS A 54 -12.06 1.45 -10.55
N LYS A 55 -11.22 1.30 -11.58
CA LYS A 55 -9.81 0.99 -11.40
C LYS A 55 -9.02 2.29 -11.27
N GLY A 56 -8.28 2.46 -10.18
CA GLY A 56 -7.32 3.53 -9.99
C GLY A 56 -6.10 3.41 -10.92
N ALA A 57 -5.26 4.44 -10.91
CA ALA A 57 -3.98 4.40 -11.61
C ALA A 57 -3.09 3.30 -11.04
N LEU A 58 -2.24 2.72 -11.88
CA LEU A 58 -1.15 1.86 -11.41
C LEU A 58 -0.14 2.75 -10.69
N LEU A 59 0.37 2.31 -9.54
CA LEU A 59 1.50 3.00 -8.92
C LEU A 59 2.70 3.00 -9.89
N GLY A 60 3.17 4.21 -10.22
CA GLY A 60 4.28 4.47 -11.13
C GLY A 60 5.64 4.31 -10.45
N GLY A 61 6.72 4.33 -11.26
CA GLY A 61 8.10 4.38 -10.75
C GLY A 61 8.78 3.01 -10.59
N GLU A 62 8.14 2.02 -9.92
CA GLU A 62 8.78 0.73 -9.61
C GLU A 62 7.83 -0.49 -9.73
N ARG A 63 8.39 -1.72 -9.68
CA ARG A 63 7.56 -2.95 -9.55
C ARG A 63 7.00 -2.94 -8.13
N THR A 64 5.73 -3.26 -7.94
CA THR A 64 5.12 -3.32 -6.60
C THR A 64 4.35 -4.62 -6.40
N GLY A 65 4.15 -5.01 -5.14
CA GLY A 65 3.70 -6.33 -4.70
C GLY A 65 2.27 -6.38 -4.12
N GLU A 66 2.00 -7.35 -3.24
CA GLU A 66 0.80 -7.36 -2.41
C GLU A 66 0.69 -6.12 -1.54
N CYS A 67 -0.54 -5.63 -1.33
CA CYS A 67 -0.76 -4.29 -0.80
C CYS A 67 -2.01 -4.16 0.07
N GLN A 68 -1.92 -3.35 1.13
CA GLN A 68 -3.04 -2.93 1.97
C GLN A 68 -3.19 -1.42 2.01
N VAL A 69 -4.39 -0.91 2.30
CA VAL A 69 -4.67 0.53 2.38
C VAL A 69 -5.52 0.85 3.60
N ALA A 70 -5.18 1.95 4.30
CA ALA A 70 -5.97 2.51 5.39
C ALA A 70 -6.19 4.02 5.21
N GLU A 71 -7.36 4.53 5.62
CA GLU A 71 -7.67 5.97 5.64
C GLU A 71 -7.43 6.57 7.02
N ILE A 72 -6.81 7.76 7.07
CA ILE A 72 -6.78 8.59 8.28
C ILE A 72 -7.80 9.72 8.16
N GLY A 73 -8.91 9.63 8.90
CA GLY A 73 -9.95 10.65 9.03
C GLY A 73 -10.12 11.15 10.46
N GLY A 74 -10.59 12.39 10.63
CA GLY A 74 -10.89 13.00 11.93
C GLY A 74 -12.06 13.99 11.81
N ALA A 75 -12.88 14.09 12.85
CA ALA A 75 -14.22 14.71 12.87
C ALA A 75 -14.32 16.20 12.44
N GLU A 76 -13.19 16.88 12.21
CA GLU A 76 -13.10 18.28 11.78
C GLU A 76 -12.09 18.36 10.60
N ARG A 77 -12.43 17.69 9.49
CA ARG A 77 -11.75 17.61 8.17
C ARG A 77 -10.30 18.14 8.05
N PRO A 78 -9.28 17.37 8.46
CA PRO A 78 -8.00 17.37 7.77
C PRO A 78 -8.09 16.52 6.47
N PRO A 79 -7.13 16.65 5.52
CA PRO A 79 -7.15 15.82 4.32
C PRO A 79 -7.08 14.34 4.72
N ALA A 80 -7.95 13.51 4.13
CA ALA A 80 -7.86 12.06 4.25
C ALA A 80 -6.46 11.64 3.77
N TRP A 81 -5.70 10.89 4.57
CA TRP A 81 -4.43 10.31 4.11
C TRP A 81 -4.66 8.87 3.71
N LEU A 82 -3.98 8.41 2.66
CA LEU A 82 -3.87 6.99 2.37
C LEU A 82 -2.55 6.46 2.91
N LEU A 83 -2.62 5.37 3.66
CA LEU A 83 -1.45 4.57 4.01
C LEU A 83 -1.38 3.35 3.11
N TYR A 84 -0.17 2.92 2.79
CA TYR A 84 0.09 1.69 2.06
C TYR A 84 1.27 0.96 2.70
N SER A 85 1.17 -0.34 2.97
CA SER A 85 2.29 -1.17 3.43
C SER A 85 2.73 -2.19 2.39
N HIS A 86 4.04 -2.33 2.20
CA HIS A 86 4.63 -3.28 1.25
C HIS A 86 6.16 -3.40 1.42
N PRO A 87 6.78 -4.59 1.20
CA PRO A 87 8.24 -4.74 1.16
C PRO A 87 8.90 -3.81 0.14
N THR A 88 9.82 -2.94 0.56
CA THR A 88 10.44 -1.95 -0.33
C THR A 88 11.36 -2.58 -1.39
N ASP A 89 11.87 -3.79 -1.16
CA ASP A 89 12.41 -4.65 -2.21
C ASP A 89 11.39 -5.75 -2.56
N PRO A 90 10.51 -5.54 -3.56
CA PRO A 90 9.50 -6.53 -3.95
C PRO A 90 10.09 -7.79 -4.58
N ARG A 91 11.31 -7.71 -5.13
CA ARG A 91 11.95 -8.86 -5.78
C ARG A 91 12.48 -9.83 -4.75
N ARG A 92 13.04 -9.29 -3.67
CA ARG A 92 13.58 -10.08 -2.55
C ARG A 92 12.58 -10.24 -1.40
N ARG A 93 11.44 -9.52 -1.46
CA ARG A 93 10.45 -9.38 -0.39
C ARG A 93 11.13 -9.05 0.93
N ARG A 94 11.81 -7.90 0.95
CA ARG A 94 12.54 -7.40 2.13
C ARG A 94 12.14 -5.98 2.46
N ASP A 95 12.36 -5.66 3.73
CA ASP A 95 12.26 -4.35 4.34
C ASP A 95 10.82 -3.81 4.24
N LEU A 96 9.97 -4.12 5.23
CA LEU A 96 8.58 -3.69 5.21
C LEU A 96 8.50 -2.17 5.31
N GLY A 97 7.98 -1.54 4.25
CA GLY A 97 7.80 -0.10 4.17
C GLY A 97 6.35 0.33 4.38
N VAL A 98 6.15 1.51 4.98
CA VAL A 98 4.89 2.24 5.01
C VAL A 98 5.03 3.48 4.13
N TYR A 99 4.13 3.61 3.17
CA TYR A 99 4.01 4.71 2.23
C TYR A 99 2.80 5.55 2.62
N VAL A 100 2.93 6.87 2.49
CA VAL A 100 1.88 7.82 2.86
C VAL A 100 1.58 8.70 1.66
N ASN A 101 0.29 8.83 1.35
CA ASN A 101 -0.22 9.82 0.41
C ASN A 101 -1.18 10.78 1.15
N PRO A 102 -0.72 12.01 1.46
CA PRO A 102 -1.57 13.04 2.08
C PRO A 102 -2.65 13.64 1.17
N SER A 103 -2.66 13.27 -0.12
CA SER A 103 -3.59 13.74 -1.14
C SER A 103 -4.15 12.54 -1.93
N PRO A 104 -5.21 11.87 -1.45
CA PRO A 104 -5.71 10.61 -2.00
C PRO A 104 -6.08 10.63 -3.48
N LEU A 105 -6.35 11.83 -4.02
CA LEU A 105 -6.72 12.04 -5.42
C LEU A 105 -5.50 12.27 -6.32
N ASP A 106 -4.35 12.58 -5.74
CA ASP A 106 -3.10 12.75 -6.46
C ASP A 106 -2.33 11.42 -6.48
N GLY A 107 -2.38 10.72 -7.62
CA GLY A 107 -1.68 9.45 -7.81
C GLY A 107 -0.16 9.55 -7.69
N GLU A 108 0.42 10.74 -7.81
CA GLU A 108 1.86 10.99 -7.65
C GLU A 108 2.20 11.50 -6.24
N GLY A 109 1.19 11.69 -5.37
CA GLY A 109 1.33 12.23 -4.01
C GLY A 109 2.00 11.28 -3.01
N TRP A 110 2.46 10.10 -3.43
CA TRP A 110 3.11 9.12 -2.57
C TRP A 110 4.51 9.57 -2.16
N ARG A 111 4.76 9.58 -0.86
CA ARG A 111 6.08 9.86 -0.29
C ARG A 111 6.95 8.60 -0.29
N ARG A 112 8.27 8.79 -0.15
CA ARG A 112 9.22 7.69 0.05
C ARG A 112 8.80 6.83 1.24
N PRO A 113 8.97 5.50 1.17
CA PRO A 113 8.57 4.63 2.26
C PRO A 113 9.44 4.85 3.49
N TRP A 114 8.81 4.82 4.65
CA TRP A 114 9.54 4.58 5.88
C TRP A 114 9.62 3.08 6.13
N VAL A 115 10.82 2.57 6.41
CA VAL A 115 11.04 1.15 6.70
C VAL A 115 10.64 0.89 8.15
N LEU A 116 9.49 0.27 8.33
CA LEU A 116 8.96 -0.16 9.62
C LEU A 116 9.81 -1.31 10.21
N ARG A 117 10.29 -2.22 9.36
CA ARG A 117 11.20 -3.29 9.76
C ARG A 117 12.11 -3.72 8.62
N ALA A 118 13.42 -3.76 8.88
CA ALA A 118 14.39 -4.34 7.98
C ALA A 118 14.40 -5.88 8.07
N GLY A 119 14.69 -6.56 6.96
CA GLY A 119 14.76 -8.02 6.88
C GLY A 119 13.71 -8.65 5.95
N PRO A 120 13.61 -9.99 5.91
CA PRO A 120 12.53 -10.67 5.22
C PRO A 120 11.16 -10.13 5.65
N ALA A 121 10.33 -9.77 4.68
CA ALA A 121 9.00 -9.19 4.92
C ALA A 121 7.99 -9.76 3.92
N GLY A 122 6.85 -10.23 4.43
CA GLY A 122 5.83 -10.88 3.63
C GLY A 122 4.53 -10.07 3.55
N TYR A 123 3.41 -10.76 3.78
CA TYR A 123 2.11 -10.10 3.92
C TYR A 123 2.09 -9.12 5.09
N SER A 124 1.28 -8.08 4.98
CA SER A 124 1.02 -7.13 6.06
C SER A 124 -0.43 -6.68 6.04
N ASP A 125 -0.93 -6.19 7.17
CA ASP A 125 -2.24 -5.57 7.35
C ASP A 125 -2.16 -4.36 8.27
N LEU A 126 -2.83 -3.27 7.88
CA LEU A 126 -2.76 -1.96 8.55
C LEU A 126 -4.12 -1.60 9.14
N ALA A 127 -4.15 -1.24 10.43
CA ALA A 127 -5.35 -0.76 11.10
C ALA A 127 -5.12 0.63 11.70
N VAL A 128 -6.15 1.46 11.69
CA VAL A 128 -6.14 2.75 12.39
C VAL A 128 -6.70 2.55 13.80
N CYS A 129 -5.95 3.04 14.78
CA CYS A 129 -6.34 3.08 16.19
C CYS A 129 -6.72 4.52 16.61
N PRO A 130 -7.47 4.68 17.71
CA PRO A 130 -7.76 6.00 18.27
C PRO A 130 -6.48 6.82 18.53
N GLY A 131 -6.56 8.15 18.37
CA GLY A 131 -5.45 9.04 18.71
C GLY A 131 -4.33 9.14 17.66
N ARG A 132 -4.63 8.87 16.37
CA ARG A 132 -3.65 8.88 15.25
C ARG A 132 -2.53 7.82 15.41
N LEU A 133 -2.87 6.72 16.05
CA LEU A 133 -2.02 5.55 16.20
C LEU A 133 -2.35 4.55 15.10
N PHE A 134 -1.35 3.88 14.56
CA PHE A 134 -1.51 2.87 13.50
C PHE A 134 -0.93 1.55 13.97
N GLY A 135 -1.68 0.48 13.76
CA GLY A 135 -1.21 -0.89 13.93
C GLY A 135 -0.84 -1.49 12.59
N CYS A 136 0.27 -2.22 12.55
CA CYS A 136 0.66 -3.05 11.42
C CYS A 136 0.94 -4.47 11.91
N LEU A 137 0.18 -5.43 11.40
CA LEU A 137 0.44 -6.86 11.58
C LEU A 137 1.13 -7.37 10.31
N PHE A 138 2.25 -8.09 10.42
CA PHE A 138 3.00 -8.50 9.23
C PHE A 138 3.86 -9.74 9.43
N GLU A 139 4.09 -10.45 8.33
CA GLU A 139 5.01 -11.57 8.21
C GLU A 139 6.47 -11.10 8.20
N CYS A 140 7.31 -11.67 9.06
CA CYS A 140 8.74 -11.41 9.13
C CYS A 140 9.54 -12.61 9.67
N GLY A 141 10.85 -12.45 9.79
CA GLY A 141 11.73 -13.43 10.42
C GLY A 141 13.20 -13.10 10.26
N ALA A 142 14.06 -13.98 10.75
CA ALA A 142 15.51 -13.85 10.61
C ALA A 142 15.98 -14.28 9.21
N SER A 143 15.47 -15.41 8.71
CA SER A 143 15.89 -15.97 7.41
C SER A 143 14.78 -15.92 6.36
N SER A 144 13.53 -16.05 6.77
CA SER A 144 12.34 -16.04 5.92
C SER A 144 11.20 -15.23 6.55
N ALA A 145 10.34 -14.64 5.71
CA ALA A 145 9.16 -13.92 6.17
C ALA A 145 8.09 -14.83 6.79
N CYS A 146 8.12 -16.13 6.53
CA CYS A 146 7.13 -17.09 7.03
C CYS A 146 7.47 -17.64 8.42
N GLU A 147 8.46 -17.07 9.13
CA GLU A 147 8.88 -17.55 10.45
C GLU A 147 8.00 -16.99 11.57
N GLU A 148 7.60 -15.72 11.46
CA GLU A 148 6.89 -14.99 12.50
C GLU A 148 5.82 -14.07 11.89
N ILE A 149 4.74 -13.86 12.64
CA ILE A 149 3.82 -12.74 12.42
C ILE A 149 4.02 -11.76 13.57
N ALA A 150 4.55 -10.58 13.28
CA ALA A 150 4.80 -9.54 14.26
C ALA A 150 3.74 -8.44 14.17
N PHE A 151 3.55 -7.72 15.28
CA PHE A 151 2.68 -6.55 15.37
C PHE A 151 3.50 -5.33 15.80
N CYS A 152 3.27 -4.18 15.17
CA CYS A 152 3.90 -2.93 15.56
C CYS A 152 2.91 -1.77 15.57
N LEU A 153 3.02 -0.92 16.59
CA LEU A 153 2.31 0.33 16.70
C LEU A 153 3.23 1.50 16.33
N PHE A 154 2.71 2.44 15.54
CA PHE A 154 3.46 3.62 15.13
C PHE A 154 2.55 4.83 14.96
N THR A 155 3.13 6.02 15.06
CA THR A 155 2.46 7.29 14.77
C THR A 155 3.11 7.98 13.58
N LEU A 156 2.31 8.74 12.82
CA LEU A 156 2.81 9.63 11.77
C LEU A 156 2.86 11.06 12.31
N ASP A 157 4.03 11.68 12.23
CA ASP A 157 4.16 13.11 12.52
C ASP A 157 3.45 13.96 11.42
N ALA A 158 3.14 15.21 11.77
CA ALA A 158 2.44 16.17 10.91
C ALA A 158 3.12 16.33 9.53
N PRO A 159 2.38 16.75 8.48
CA PRO A 159 2.88 16.71 7.10
C PRO A 159 4.11 17.61 6.92
N GLY A 160 5.29 17.00 6.91
CA GLY A 160 6.57 17.70 6.77
C GLY A 160 7.69 17.05 7.57
N ASP A 161 7.36 16.34 8.65
CA ASP A 161 8.31 15.57 9.44
C ASP A 161 8.30 14.10 8.97
N GLN A 162 9.48 13.56 8.67
CA GLN A 162 9.63 12.18 8.17
C GLN A 162 9.84 11.17 9.31
N ASN A 163 9.61 11.60 10.55
CA ASN A 163 9.88 10.80 11.72
C ASN A 163 8.66 9.95 12.08
N LEU A 164 8.89 8.65 12.18
CA LEU A 164 7.99 7.71 12.81
C LEU A 164 8.53 7.39 14.19
N LYS A 165 7.68 7.52 15.19
CA LYS A 165 7.97 7.08 16.55
C LYS A 165 7.28 5.74 16.75
N ALA A 166 8.08 4.67 16.72
CA ALA A 166 7.63 3.39 17.26
C ALA A 166 7.36 3.61 18.76
N THR A 167 6.18 3.20 19.21
CA THR A 167 5.77 3.29 20.62
C THR A 167 5.98 1.94 21.30
#